data_AF-A0A497LX10-F1
#
_entry.id   AF-A0A497LX10-F1
#
_cell.length_a   1.000
_cell.length_b   1.000
_cell.length_c   1.000
_cell.angle_alpha   90.00
_cell.angle_beta   90.00
_cell.angle_gamma   90.00
#
_symmetry.space_group_name_H-M   'P 1'
#
loop_
_entity.id
_entity.type
_entity.pdbx_description
1 polymer ?
#
loop_
_entity_poly.entity_id
_entity_poly.type
_entity_poly.pdbx_seq_one_letter_code
_entity_poly.pdbx_strand_id
1 'polypeptide(L)'
;MVEEKKKLKFAFYWAASCGGCEIAVLDIDEKILDVVQIADIVFWPVAMDIKYKDVENMPDKYIDVCFFNGAIRTEEQEHMAKLLRQKSKILIAYGACSHLGGIPGLANLANKQ
;
A
#
# COMPACT_ATOMS: atom_id res chain seq x y z
N MET A 1 -14.83 32.59 -1.52
CA MET A 1 -14.77 31.48 -2.49
C MET A 1 -13.61 30.60 -2.03
N VAL A 2 -13.89 29.45 -1.42
CA VAL A 2 -12.82 28.54 -0.98
C VAL A 2 -12.42 27.73 -2.20
N GLU A 3 -11.19 27.92 -2.66
CA GLU A 3 -10.59 27.15 -3.74
C GLU A 3 -10.50 25.68 -3.28
N GLU A 4 -11.25 24.77 -3.92
CA GLU A 4 -11.16 23.33 -3.64
C GLU A 4 -9.76 22.84 -4.05
N LYS A 5 -8.85 22.81 -3.08
CA LYS A 5 -7.53 22.20 -3.26
C LYS A 5 -7.73 20.72 -3.60
N LYS A 6 -7.20 20.31 -4.74
CA LYS A 6 -7.22 18.92 -5.19
C LYS A 6 -6.57 18.02 -4.13
N LYS A 7 -7.35 17.15 -3.51
CA LYS A 7 -6.86 16.17 -2.53
C LYS A 7 -5.87 15.20 -3.18
N LEU A 8 -4.83 14.85 -2.41
CA LEU A 8 -3.85 13.83 -2.79
C LEU A 8 -4.52 12.47 -2.87
N LYS A 9 -4.09 11.60 -3.79
CA LYS A 9 -4.60 10.22 -3.87
C LYS A 9 -3.56 9.27 -3.33
N PHE A 10 -3.87 8.59 -2.24
CA PHE A 10 -2.96 7.58 -1.71
C PHE A 10 -3.57 6.19 -1.68
N ALA A 11 -2.68 5.21 -1.78
CA ALA A 11 -3.00 3.80 -1.70
C ALA A 11 -2.14 3.12 -0.64
N PHE A 12 -2.66 2.05 -0.05
CA PHE A 12 -1.98 1.19 0.90
C PHE A 12 -2.30 -0.25 0.57
N TYR A 13 -1.27 -1.09 0.38
CA TYR A 13 -1.46 -2.48 0.00
C TYR A 13 -0.73 -3.44 0.93
N TRP A 14 -1.47 -4.47 1.36
CA TRP A 14 -1.03 -5.55 2.22
C TRP A 14 -0.63 -6.78 1.39
N ALA A 15 0.67 -7.06 1.31
CA ALA A 15 1.23 -8.26 0.68
C ALA A 15 1.47 -9.37 1.74
N ALA A 16 2.63 -10.05 1.74
CA ALA A 16 2.99 -10.97 2.82
C ALA A 16 3.40 -10.16 4.06
N SER A 17 2.41 -9.69 4.82
CA SER A 17 2.56 -8.80 5.98
C SER A 17 1.95 -9.41 7.24
N CYS A 18 2.47 -9.01 8.41
CA CYS A 18 1.91 -9.34 9.72
C CYS A 18 0.88 -8.30 10.21
N GLY A 19 0.63 -7.24 9.43
CA GLY A 19 -0.28 -6.16 9.80
C GLY A 19 0.34 -5.03 10.62
N GLY A 20 1.55 -5.19 11.15
CA GLY A 20 2.21 -4.15 11.96
C GLY A 20 2.40 -2.82 11.22
N CYS A 21 2.60 -2.86 9.91
CA CYS A 21 2.68 -1.65 9.08
C CYS A 21 1.32 -0.92 9.00
N GLU A 22 0.21 -1.64 8.91
CA GLU A 22 -1.13 -1.00 8.92
C GLU A 22 -1.40 -0.34 10.26
N ILE A 23 -1.12 -1.05 11.35
CA ILE A 23 -1.33 -0.54 12.70
C ILE A 23 -0.48 0.70 12.93
N ALA A 24 0.78 0.71 12.47
CA ALA A 24 1.64 1.88 12.59
C ALA A 24 1.09 3.14 11.88
N VAL A 25 0.30 2.98 10.81
CA VAL A 25 -0.39 4.10 10.16
C VAL A 25 -1.61 4.53 10.95
N LEU A 26 -2.35 3.58 11.53
CA LEU A 26 -3.53 3.86 12.35
C LEU A 26 -3.18 4.41 13.75
N ASP A 27 -1.95 4.23 14.21
CA ASP A 27 -1.40 4.73 15.48
C ASP A 27 -1.24 6.26 15.53
N ILE A 28 -1.71 6.97 14.49
CA ILE A 28 -1.87 8.42 14.52
C ILE A 28 -3.18 8.86 15.18
N ASP A 29 -4.00 7.90 15.63
CA ASP A 29 -5.28 8.08 16.31
C ASP A 29 -6.22 9.01 15.52
N GLU A 30 -6.77 10.03 16.18
CA GLU A 30 -7.74 10.97 15.62
C GLU A 30 -7.18 11.80 14.45
N LYS A 31 -5.85 11.90 14.30
CA LYS A 31 -5.22 12.63 13.19
C LYS A 31 -5.50 12.00 11.83
N ILE A 32 -5.99 10.76 11.78
CA ILE A 32 -6.48 10.17 10.54
C ILE A 32 -7.61 11.01 9.92
N LEU A 33 -8.39 11.71 10.76
CA LEU A 33 -9.44 12.63 10.31
C LEU A 33 -8.87 13.83 9.54
N ASP A 34 -7.68 14.31 9.93
CA ASP A 34 -6.98 15.37 9.19
C ASP A 34 -6.44 14.84 7.86
N VAL A 35 -5.95 13.58 7.84
CA VAL A 35 -5.45 12.94 6.62
C VAL A 35 -6.56 12.84 5.57
N VAL A 36 -7.76 12.39 5.94
CA VAL A 36 -8.87 12.28 4.98
C VAL A 36 -9.42 13.63 4.49
N GLN A 37 -9.11 14.73 5.19
CA GLN A 37 -9.41 16.08 4.71
C GLN A 37 -8.47 16.52 3.59
N ILE A 38 -7.24 16.05 3.56
CA ILE A 38 -6.22 16.46 2.57
C ILE A 38 -5.91 15.40 1.52
N ALA A 39 -6.29 14.14 1.75
CA ALA A 39 -6.01 13.02 0.88
C ALA A 39 -7.20 12.05 0.77
N ASP A 40 -7.47 11.61 -0.44
CA ASP A 40 -8.40 10.55 -0.77
C ASP A 40 -7.68 9.20 -0.71
N ILE A 41 -8.22 8.29 0.08
CA ILE A 41 -7.78 6.90 0.08
C ILE A 41 -8.43 6.23 -1.13
N VAL A 42 -7.62 5.86 -2.13
CA VAL A 42 -8.14 5.27 -3.39
C VAL A 42 -7.97 3.76 -3.45
N PHE A 43 -7.16 3.19 -2.56
CA PHE A 43 -7.02 1.75 -2.41
C PHE A 43 -6.43 1.42 -1.05
N TRP A 44 -7.18 0.75 -0.18
CA TRP A 44 -6.71 0.24 1.11
C TRP A 44 -7.59 -0.92 1.54
N PRO A 45 -7.27 -2.17 1.15
CA PRO A 45 -8.16 -3.33 1.34
C PRO A 45 -8.56 -3.61 2.80
N VAL A 46 -7.76 -3.15 3.76
CA VAL A 46 -8.01 -3.32 5.20
C VAL A 46 -9.09 -2.38 5.71
N ALA A 47 -9.16 -1.16 5.14
CA ALA A 47 -10.05 -0.11 5.61
C ALA A 47 -11.25 0.13 4.66
N MET A 48 -11.16 -0.32 3.41
CA MET A 48 -12.13 -0.01 2.37
C MET A 48 -12.42 -1.22 1.48
N ASP A 49 -13.65 -1.28 0.97
CA ASP A 49 -14.11 -2.36 0.09
C ASP A 49 -13.75 -2.12 -1.40
N ILE A 50 -12.47 -1.86 -1.69
CA ILE A 50 -11.98 -1.65 -3.06
C ILE A 50 -11.32 -2.94 -3.56
N LYS A 51 -11.71 -3.39 -4.75
CA LYS A 51 -11.23 -4.63 -5.36
C LYS A 51 -10.07 -4.36 -6.31
N TYR A 52 -9.30 -5.41 -6.64
CA TYR A 52 -8.17 -5.28 -7.57
C TYR A 52 -8.59 -4.79 -8.95
N LYS A 53 -9.77 -5.21 -9.43
CA LYS A 53 -10.34 -4.73 -10.70
C LYS A 53 -10.51 -3.21 -10.72
N ASP A 54 -10.84 -2.60 -9.60
CA ASP A 54 -10.97 -1.15 -9.50
C ASP A 54 -9.61 -0.48 -9.72
N VAL A 55 -8.53 -1.05 -9.15
CA VAL A 55 -7.15 -0.60 -9.35
C VAL A 55 -6.66 -0.82 -10.79
N GLU A 56 -7.00 -1.95 -11.39
CA GLU A 56 -6.68 -2.26 -12.80
C GLU A 56 -7.28 -1.22 -13.76
N ASN A 57 -8.50 -0.78 -13.48
CA ASN A 57 -9.23 0.23 -14.24
C ASN A 57 -8.79 1.67 -13.95
N MET A 58 -7.96 1.91 -12.93
CA MET A 58 -7.42 3.25 -12.69
C MET A 58 -6.50 3.67 -13.84
N PRO A 59 -6.49 4.96 -14.24
CA PRO A 59 -5.48 5.47 -15.14
C PRO A 59 -4.05 5.25 -14.59
N ASP A 60 -3.08 5.13 -15.48
CA ASP A 60 -1.69 5.08 -15.06
C ASP A 60 -1.29 6.39 -14.37
N LYS A 61 -0.47 6.28 -13.31
CA LYS A 61 -0.07 7.43 -12.47
C LYS A 61 -1.24 8.16 -11.81
N TYR A 62 -2.39 7.51 -11.65
CA TYR A 62 -3.53 8.04 -10.90
C TYR A 62 -3.28 8.19 -9.40
N ILE A 63 -2.52 7.25 -8.81
CA ILE A 63 -2.16 7.26 -7.39
C ILE A 63 -0.95 8.18 -7.20
N ASP A 64 -1.05 9.18 -6.33
CA ASP A 64 0.06 10.08 -6.04
C ASP A 64 1.13 9.36 -5.21
N VAL A 65 0.71 8.68 -4.13
CA VAL A 65 1.62 7.90 -3.26
C VAL A 65 0.99 6.56 -2.92
N CYS A 66 1.71 5.46 -3.19
CA CYS A 66 1.32 4.13 -2.75
C CYS A 66 2.32 3.60 -1.72
N PHE A 67 1.82 3.19 -0.57
CA PHE A 67 2.59 2.45 0.42
C PHE A 67 2.38 0.95 0.20
N PHE A 68 3.46 0.27 -0.18
CA PHE A 68 3.48 -1.16 -0.36
C PHE A 68 4.08 -1.81 0.89
N ASN A 69 3.27 -2.56 1.64
CA ASN A 69 3.70 -3.21 2.87
C ASN A 69 3.66 -4.74 2.75
N GLY A 70 4.64 -5.41 3.35
CA GLY A 70 4.81 -6.86 3.26
C GLY A 70 5.70 -7.30 2.10
N ALA A 71 6.17 -8.55 2.18
CA ALA A 71 7.03 -9.17 1.17
C ALA A 71 6.22 -9.77 0.01
N ILE A 72 6.90 -10.13 -1.08
CA ILE A 72 6.30 -10.87 -2.21
C ILE A 72 6.59 -12.37 -2.01
N ARG A 73 5.52 -13.17 -1.91
CA ARG A 73 5.53 -14.63 -1.69
C ARG A 73 4.65 -15.40 -2.68
N THR A 74 3.72 -14.71 -3.35
CA THR A 74 2.78 -15.31 -4.31
C THR A 74 2.75 -14.51 -5.62
N GLU A 75 2.28 -15.14 -6.68
CA GLU A 75 2.08 -14.48 -7.99
C GLU A 75 1.08 -13.33 -7.90
N GLU A 76 0.04 -13.44 -7.05
CA GLU A 76 -0.91 -12.36 -6.78
C GLU A 76 -0.21 -11.11 -6.23
N GLN A 77 0.69 -11.29 -5.25
CA GLN A 77 1.43 -10.18 -4.65
C GLN A 77 2.41 -9.56 -5.64
N GLU A 78 3.02 -10.38 -6.50
CA GLU A 78 3.88 -9.89 -7.59
C GLU A 78 3.09 -9.07 -8.62
N HIS A 79 1.93 -9.57 -9.05
CA HIS A 79 0.99 -8.86 -9.92
C HIS A 79 0.62 -7.51 -9.34
N MET A 80 0.17 -7.50 -8.08
CA MET A 80 -0.22 -6.26 -7.40
C MET A 80 0.96 -5.29 -7.24
N ALA A 81 2.19 -5.77 -6.96
CA ALA A 81 3.36 -4.91 -6.90
C ALA A 81 3.65 -4.21 -8.23
N LYS A 82 3.61 -4.96 -9.34
CA LYS A 82 3.80 -4.42 -10.70
C LYS A 82 2.67 -3.45 -11.08
N LEU A 83 1.43 -3.84 -10.83
CA LEU A 83 0.25 -3.01 -11.09
C LEU A 83 0.33 -1.69 -10.31
N LEU A 84 0.53 -1.75 -9.00
CA LEU A 84 0.62 -0.55 -8.16
C LEU A 84 1.82 0.32 -8.53
N ARG A 85 2.95 -0.26 -8.95
CA ARG A 85 4.09 0.51 -9.47
C ARG A 85 3.72 1.27 -10.76
N GLN A 86 2.93 0.66 -11.64
CA GLN A 86 2.42 1.30 -12.84
C GLN A 86 1.43 2.43 -12.48
N LYS A 87 0.43 2.13 -11.65
CA LYS A 87 -0.64 3.07 -11.25
C LYS A 87 -0.17 4.21 -10.35
N SER A 88 1.00 4.09 -9.70
CA SER A 88 1.52 5.09 -8.77
C SER A 88 2.63 5.97 -9.34
N LYS A 89 2.56 7.27 -9.04
CA LYS A 89 3.65 8.23 -9.24
C LYS A 89 4.81 7.88 -8.31
N ILE A 90 4.54 7.75 -7.02
CA ILE A 90 5.50 7.30 -6.01
C ILE A 90 5.00 6.00 -5.41
N LEU A 91 5.88 4.99 -5.35
CA LEU A 91 5.63 3.75 -4.62
C LEU A 91 6.71 3.61 -3.54
N ILE A 92 6.27 3.50 -2.29
CA ILE A 92 7.09 3.43 -1.09
C ILE A 92 7.08 2.00 -0.59
N ALA A 93 8.25 1.37 -0.48
CA ALA A 93 8.40 0.13 0.27
C ALA A 93 8.29 0.45 1.77
N TYR A 94 7.10 0.28 2.33
CA TYR A 94 6.80 0.62 3.71
C TYR A 94 6.99 -0.60 4.62
N GLY A 95 8.06 -0.57 5.42
CA GLY A 95 8.45 -1.64 6.34
C GLY A 95 9.59 -2.53 5.85
N ALA A 96 10.26 -3.21 6.79
CA ALA A 96 11.43 -4.05 6.48
C ALA A 96 11.08 -5.24 5.56
N CYS A 97 9.87 -5.79 5.66
CA CYS A 97 9.42 -6.89 4.81
C CYS A 97 9.32 -6.51 3.32
N SER A 98 8.77 -5.33 3.01
CA SER A 98 8.67 -4.87 1.61
C SER A 98 10.00 -4.36 1.07
N HIS A 99 10.87 -3.82 1.93
CA HIS A 99 12.17 -3.31 1.54
C HIS A 99 13.22 -4.41 1.31
N LEU A 100 13.32 -5.38 2.23
CA LEU A 100 14.40 -6.37 2.30
C LEU A 100 13.92 -7.82 2.31
N GLY A 101 12.61 -8.07 2.18
CA GLY A 101 12.00 -9.41 2.32
C GLY A 101 11.65 -9.80 3.76
N GLY A 102 12.34 -9.24 4.76
CA GLY A 102 12.03 -9.39 6.19
C GLY A 102 11.88 -10.84 6.66
N ILE A 103 10.98 -11.07 7.63
CA ILE A 103 10.71 -12.41 8.18
C ILE A 103 10.31 -13.41 7.09
N PRO A 104 9.39 -13.09 6.13
CA PRO A 104 9.07 -14.02 5.04
C PRO A 104 10.27 -14.38 4.15
N GLY A 105 11.25 -13.49 4.01
CA GLY A 105 12.47 -13.72 3.23
C GLY A 105 13.41 -14.75 3.86
N LEU A 106 13.41 -14.87 5.20
CA LEU A 106 14.27 -15.82 5.91
C LEU A 106 13.99 -17.29 5.53
N ALA A 107 12.75 -17.60 5.14
CA ALA A 107 12.37 -18.94 4.67
C ALA A 107 13.12 -19.38 3.40
N ASN A 108 13.78 -18.44 2.69
CA ASN A 108 14.59 -18.75 1.51
C ASN A 108 16.09 -18.86 1.84
N LEU A 109 16.51 -18.55 3.06
CA LEU A 109 17.93 -18.53 3.46
C LEU A 109 18.37 -19.79 4.19
N ALA A 110 17.43 -20.56 4.75
CA ALA A 110 17.72 -21.79 5.47
C ALA A 110 16.83 -22.92 4.96
N ASN A 111 17.44 -24.10 4.76
CA ASN A 111 16.72 -25.34 4.53
C ASN A 111 16.68 -26.15 5.84
N LYS A 112 15.86 -27.21 5.87
CA LYS A 112 15.69 -28.08 7.06
C LYS A 112 16.90 -28.98 7.38
N GLN A 113 18.00 -28.86 6.64
CA GLN A 113 19.18 -29.71 6.81
C GLN A 113 19.98 -29.30 8.04
#